data_AF-A0ABC8RCM9-F1
#
_entry.id   AF-A0ABC8RCM9-F1
#
_cell.length_a   1.000
_cell.length_b   1.000
_cell.length_c   1.000
_cell.angle_alpha   90.00
_cell.angle_beta   90.00
_cell.angle_gamma   90.00
#
_symmetry.space_group_name_H-M   'P 1'
#
loop_
_entity.id
_entity.type
_entity.pdbx_description
1 polymer ?
#
loop_
_entity_poly.entity_id
_entity_poly.type
_entity_poly.pdbx_seq_one_letter_code
_entity_poly.pdbx_strand_id
1 'polypeptide(L)'
;MDIRGNMFGLLIAHPLTPLVSLHHLDVTDPIFPNMTTIKALEHLVEASKFDPHRILQQTVCYDRWFSWTISVSWGYAVQVFEHNVFLPEAVRAEETFRPWKKGNAIDTLLNLNTRRQHPDPCRRPAVFFLDKVSSGIDGIKSVYKRMIPENCTLAMVSPRRVEEIRVFSQQLNLDTKQLQAPRRHCCDVLPSSTAEVMEVGIREC
;
A
#
# COMPACT_ATOMS: atom_id res chain seq x y z
N MET A 1 15.53 -7.47 -4.81
CA MET A 1 16.14 -6.13 -4.67
C MET A 1 17.22 -6.16 -3.59
N ASP A 2 18.34 -5.43 -3.73
CA ASP A 2 19.45 -5.42 -2.76
C ASP A 2 19.34 -4.27 -1.74
N ILE A 3 18.54 -4.48 -0.70
CA ILE A 3 18.27 -3.49 0.36
C ILE A 3 18.34 -4.11 1.74
N ARG A 4 18.33 -3.25 2.77
CA ARG A 4 18.34 -3.62 4.19
C ARG A 4 17.35 -2.78 4.99
N GLY A 5 16.95 -3.29 6.15
CA GLY A 5 16.03 -2.58 7.06
C GLY A 5 14.58 -2.61 6.58
N ASN A 6 13.86 -1.52 6.77
CA ASN A 6 12.41 -1.47 6.56
C ASN A 6 12.04 -1.28 5.07
N MET A 7 11.47 -2.33 4.46
CA MET A 7 11.07 -2.34 3.05
C MET A 7 9.76 -1.60 2.75
N PHE A 8 9.06 -1.08 3.76
CA PHE A 8 7.71 -0.52 3.65
C PHE A 8 7.52 0.43 2.45
N GLY A 9 8.38 1.45 2.35
CA GLY A 9 8.27 2.49 1.32
C GLY A 9 8.38 1.96 -0.12
N LEU A 10 9.07 0.84 -0.33
CA LEU A 10 9.19 0.20 -1.64
C LEU A 10 7.99 -0.66 -1.98
N LEU A 11 7.52 -1.43 -1.01
CA LEU A 11 6.41 -2.35 -1.19
C LEU A 11 5.10 -1.59 -1.37
N ILE A 12 4.89 -0.51 -0.59
CA ILE A 12 3.68 0.32 -0.67
C ILE A 12 3.60 1.13 -1.98
N ALA A 13 4.74 1.56 -2.51
CA ALA A 13 4.84 2.31 -3.76
C ALA A 13 5.24 1.42 -4.94
N HIS A 14 5.05 0.10 -4.84
CA HIS A 14 5.44 -0.81 -5.91
C HIS A 14 4.62 -0.48 -7.17
N PRO A 15 5.28 -0.25 -8.31
CA PRO A 15 4.60 0.16 -9.53
C PRO A 15 3.72 -0.96 -10.10
N LEU A 16 3.02 -0.66 -11.19
CA LEU A 16 2.16 -1.61 -11.91
C LEU A 16 2.93 -2.78 -12.55
N THR A 17 4.26 -2.77 -12.53
CA THR A 17 5.03 -3.93 -13.00
C THR A 17 4.80 -5.12 -12.05
N PRO A 18 4.73 -6.36 -12.55
CA PRO A 18 4.66 -7.53 -11.66
C PRO A 18 5.85 -7.60 -10.71
N LEU A 19 5.60 -8.01 -9.46
CA LEU A 19 6.67 -8.33 -8.52
C LEU A 19 7.42 -9.57 -9.01
N VAL A 20 8.73 -9.46 -9.21
CA VAL A 20 9.57 -10.57 -9.69
C VAL A 20 10.17 -11.37 -8.54
N SER A 21 10.87 -10.70 -7.63
CA SER A 21 11.53 -11.37 -6.50
C SER A 21 11.71 -10.46 -5.29
N LEU A 22 11.46 -11.04 -4.12
CA LEU A 22 11.89 -10.52 -2.82
C LEU A 22 13.00 -11.43 -2.32
N HIS A 23 14.15 -10.85 -2.02
CA HIS A 23 15.32 -11.58 -1.55
C HIS A 23 16.01 -10.74 -0.46
N HIS A 24 16.94 -11.35 0.30
CA HIS A 24 17.56 -10.77 1.51
C HIS A 24 16.61 -10.53 2.70
N LEU A 25 15.60 -11.40 2.85
CA LEU A 25 14.64 -11.31 3.98
C LEU A 25 15.29 -11.55 5.36
N ASP A 26 16.53 -12.04 5.39
CA ASP A 26 17.35 -12.25 6.59
C ASP A 26 17.92 -10.94 7.17
N VAL A 27 17.96 -9.86 6.39
CA VAL A 27 18.50 -8.56 6.81
C VAL A 27 17.50 -7.40 6.66
N THR A 28 16.23 -7.72 6.45
CA THR A 28 15.12 -6.77 6.38
C THR A 28 14.17 -6.97 7.55
N ASP A 29 13.51 -5.90 7.95
CA ASP A 29 12.47 -5.98 8.98
C ASP A 29 11.26 -6.76 8.44
N PRO A 30 10.47 -7.44 9.29
CA PRO A 30 9.22 -8.08 8.86
C PRO A 30 8.30 -7.08 8.14
N ILE A 31 7.76 -7.50 6.99
CA ILE A 31 6.96 -6.60 6.14
C ILE A 31 5.60 -6.24 6.75
N PHE A 32 5.06 -7.11 7.60
CA PHE A 32 3.85 -6.88 8.39
C PHE A 32 4.20 -6.66 9.87
N PRO A 33 3.59 -5.68 10.54
CA PRO A 33 3.80 -5.49 11.97
C PRO A 33 3.24 -6.67 12.77
N ASN A 34 3.81 -6.93 13.95
CA ASN A 34 3.43 -8.02 14.86
C ASN A 34 3.55 -9.44 14.26
N MET A 35 4.29 -9.60 13.15
CA MET A 35 4.59 -10.89 12.54
C MET A 35 6.10 -11.15 12.51
N THR A 36 6.48 -12.43 12.53
CA THR A 36 7.86 -12.83 12.18
C THR A 36 8.04 -12.76 10.67
N THR A 37 9.28 -12.68 10.18
CA THR A 37 9.57 -12.61 8.74
C THR A 37 8.91 -13.74 7.94
N ILE A 38 8.96 -14.97 8.45
CA ILE A 38 8.36 -16.14 7.79
C ILE A 38 6.84 -16.00 7.73
N LYS A 39 6.18 -15.69 8.86
CA LYS A 39 4.72 -15.50 8.91
C LYS A 39 4.26 -14.36 8.01
N ALA A 40 5.03 -13.27 7.97
CA ALA A 40 4.75 -12.13 7.11
C ALA A 40 4.82 -12.49 5.62
N LEU A 41 5.78 -13.35 5.24
CA LEU A 41 5.87 -13.86 3.87
C LEU A 41 4.74 -14.83 3.54
N GLU A 42 4.44 -15.77 4.45
CA GLU A 42 3.29 -16.69 4.31
C GLU A 42 1.98 -15.91 4.12
N HIS A 43 1.78 -14.84 4.89
CA HIS A 43 0.62 -13.96 4.77
C HIS A 43 0.53 -13.26 3.41
N LEU A 44 1.65 -12.75 2.90
CA LEU A 44 1.70 -12.14 1.55
C LEU A 44 1.42 -13.16 0.44
N VAL A 45 1.99 -14.37 0.58
CA VAL A 45 1.77 -15.47 -0.37
C VAL A 45 0.33 -15.96 -0.32
N GLU A 46 -0.30 -15.98 0.84
CA GLU A 46 -1.72 -16.32 0.94
C GLU A 46 -2.60 -15.30 0.22
N ALA A 47 -2.29 -14.01 0.37
CA ALA A 47 -2.98 -12.94 -0.37
C ALA A 47 -2.80 -13.07 -1.89
N SER A 48 -1.60 -13.46 -2.36
CA SER A 48 -1.32 -13.57 -3.80
C SER A 48 -2.07 -14.71 -4.48
N LYS A 49 -2.56 -15.71 -3.73
CA LYS A 49 -3.42 -16.77 -4.28
C LYS A 49 -4.77 -16.24 -4.78
N PHE A 50 -5.23 -15.10 -4.25
CA PHE A 50 -6.50 -14.48 -4.66
C PHE A 50 -6.34 -13.60 -5.91
N ASP A 51 -5.28 -12.79 -5.99
CA ASP A 51 -4.99 -11.94 -7.15
C ASP A 51 -3.48 -11.81 -7.38
N PRO A 52 -2.86 -12.82 -8.04
CA PRO A 52 -1.41 -12.87 -8.19
C PRO A 52 -0.89 -11.73 -9.09
N HIS A 53 -1.73 -11.23 -10.00
CA HIS A 53 -1.34 -10.19 -10.93
C HIS A 53 -1.43 -8.78 -10.33
N ARG A 54 -2.14 -8.59 -9.21
CA ARG A 54 -2.25 -7.29 -8.53
C ARG A 54 -1.39 -7.18 -7.28
N ILE A 55 -0.75 -8.26 -6.81
CA ILE A 55 0.04 -8.22 -5.57
C ILE A 55 1.05 -7.07 -5.57
N LEU A 56 1.01 -6.26 -4.50
CA LEU A 56 1.77 -5.03 -4.28
C LEU A 56 1.51 -3.86 -5.23
N GLN A 57 0.76 -4.03 -6.32
CA GLN A 57 0.53 -2.93 -7.27
C GLN A 57 -0.18 -1.76 -6.59
N GLN A 58 0.41 -0.57 -6.73
CA GLN A 58 -0.14 0.65 -6.19
C GLN A 58 -1.27 1.20 -7.06
N THR A 59 -2.40 1.53 -6.43
CA THR A 59 -3.52 2.28 -7.04
C THR A 59 -3.88 3.46 -6.15
N VAL A 60 -4.04 4.65 -6.74
CA VAL A 60 -4.33 5.89 -5.99
C VAL A 60 -5.72 6.43 -6.33
N CYS A 61 -6.56 6.64 -5.31
CA CYS A 61 -7.88 7.24 -5.37
C CYS A 61 -7.89 8.58 -4.62
N TYR A 62 -8.89 9.40 -4.93
CA TYR A 62 -9.14 10.66 -4.24
C TYR A 62 -10.55 10.65 -3.68
N ASP A 63 -10.66 10.87 -2.38
CA ASP A 63 -11.94 11.15 -1.76
C ASP A 63 -12.32 12.62 -2.02
N ARG A 64 -13.51 12.84 -2.57
CA ARG A 64 -14.01 14.18 -2.86
C ARG A 64 -14.60 14.87 -1.65
N TRP A 65 -15.08 14.12 -0.65
CA TRP A 65 -15.79 14.70 0.49
C TRP A 65 -14.83 15.30 1.51
N PHE A 66 -13.76 14.59 1.85
CA PHE A 66 -12.75 15.02 2.82
C PHE A 66 -11.44 15.47 2.17
N SER A 67 -11.35 15.45 0.83
CA SER A 67 -10.13 15.76 0.08
C SER A 67 -8.94 14.87 0.48
N TRP A 68 -9.21 13.61 0.84
CA TRP A 68 -8.16 12.65 1.18
C TRP A 68 -7.59 11.99 -0.07
N THR A 69 -6.32 11.62 -0.02
CA THR A 69 -5.71 10.73 -1.01
C THR A 69 -5.55 9.34 -0.40
N ILE A 70 -6.04 8.32 -1.11
CA ILE A 70 -5.97 6.92 -0.70
C ILE A 70 -5.00 6.22 -1.65
N SER A 71 -3.92 5.66 -1.12
CA SER A 71 -2.96 4.86 -1.86
C SER A 71 -3.03 3.41 -1.41
N VAL A 72 -3.56 2.55 -2.28
CA VAL A 72 -3.72 1.11 -2.03
C VAL A 72 -2.58 0.36 -2.68
N SER A 73 -1.74 -0.32 -1.90
CA SER A 73 -0.86 -1.40 -2.36
C SER A 73 -1.56 -2.73 -2.08
N TRP A 74 -2.16 -3.30 -3.13
CA TRP A 74 -3.07 -4.43 -2.96
C TRP A 74 -2.34 -5.65 -2.38
N GLY A 75 -2.94 -6.27 -1.36
CA GLY A 75 -2.35 -7.42 -0.67
C GLY A 75 -1.25 -7.06 0.33
N TYR A 76 -1.00 -5.77 0.59
CA TYR A 76 0.01 -5.33 1.56
C TYR A 76 -0.51 -4.26 2.52
N ALA A 77 -0.71 -3.04 2.05
CA ALA A 77 -1.09 -1.93 2.92
C ALA A 77 -1.78 -0.80 2.16
N VAL A 78 -2.50 0.04 2.91
CA VAL A 78 -3.18 1.24 2.43
C VAL A 78 -2.67 2.44 3.20
N GLN A 79 -2.29 3.50 2.49
CA GLN A 79 -1.98 4.81 3.06
C GLN A 79 -3.14 5.77 2.80
N VAL A 80 -3.58 6.49 3.84
CA VAL A 80 -4.58 7.56 3.71
C VAL A 80 -3.96 8.89 4.14
N PHE A 81 -3.84 9.81 3.18
CA PHE A 81 -3.35 11.16 3.40
C PHE A 81 -4.52 12.07 3.75
N GLU A 82 -4.37 12.90 4.78
CA GLU A 82 -5.42 13.84 5.24
C GLU A 82 -5.64 15.02 4.28
N HIS A 83 -4.99 15.03 3.12
CA HIS A 83 -5.07 16.08 2.11
C HIS A 83 -4.86 15.50 0.71
N ASN A 84 -5.14 16.32 -0.30
CA ASN A 84 -4.93 15.94 -1.69
C ASN A 84 -3.43 15.97 -2.02
N VAL A 85 -2.89 14.80 -2.35
CA VAL A 85 -1.50 14.62 -2.78
C VAL A 85 -1.49 14.37 -4.28
N PHE A 86 -0.72 15.16 -5.03
CA PHE A 86 -0.61 14.96 -6.47
C PHE A 86 -0.08 13.56 -6.81
N LEU A 87 -0.63 12.95 -7.86
CA LEU A 87 -0.25 11.59 -8.27
C LEU A 87 1.27 11.38 -8.39
N PRO A 88 2.06 12.29 -9.01
CA PRO A 88 3.51 12.13 -9.11
C PRO A 88 4.23 12.08 -7.75
N GLU A 89 3.64 12.64 -6.70
CA GLU A 89 4.17 12.59 -5.34
C GLU A 89 3.68 11.34 -4.59
N ALA A 90 2.41 10.96 -4.77
CA ALA A 90 1.80 9.80 -4.13
C ALA A 90 2.46 8.47 -4.54
N VAL A 91 3.01 8.39 -5.76
CA VAL A 91 3.71 7.20 -6.27
C VAL A 91 5.20 7.14 -5.91
N ARG A 92 5.74 8.14 -5.19
CA ARG A 92 7.14 8.10 -4.74
C ARG A 92 7.29 7.22 -3.52
N ALA A 93 8.26 6.30 -3.60
CA ALA A 93 8.63 5.42 -2.50
C ALA A 93 9.13 6.24 -1.30
N GLU A 94 8.65 5.91 -0.10
CA GLU A 94 9.15 6.54 1.13
C GLU A 94 10.55 5.99 1.48
N GLU A 95 11.45 6.87 1.93
CA GLU A 95 12.81 6.50 2.37
C GLU A 95 12.79 5.74 3.72
N THR A 96 12.27 4.50 3.73
CA THR A 96 12.28 3.61 4.92
C THR A 96 13.41 2.58 4.90
N PHE A 97 13.92 2.28 3.70
CA PHE A 97 14.91 1.24 3.45
C PHE A 97 16.30 1.84 3.29
N ARG A 98 17.32 0.98 3.36
CA ARG A 98 18.72 1.37 3.14
C ARG A 98 19.33 0.55 2.00
N PRO A 99 20.24 1.12 1.21
CA PRO A 99 20.95 0.36 0.19
C PRO A 99 21.83 -0.72 0.83
N TRP A 100 22.08 -1.81 0.11
CA TRP A 100 22.94 -2.89 0.57
C TRP A 100 24.37 -2.43 0.88
N LYS A 101 24.96 -1.60 0.01
CA LYS A 101 26.28 -0.98 0.21
C LYS A 101 26.17 0.28 1.06
N LYS A 102 26.94 0.35 2.15
CA LYS A 102 27.05 1.54 3.01
C LYS A 102 27.72 2.69 2.25
N GLY A 103 27.21 3.91 2.40
CA GLY A 103 27.87 5.15 1.94
C GLY A 103 27.32 5.78 0.66
N ASN A 104 26.42 5.11 -0.05
CA ASN A 104 25.81 5.66 -1.28
C ASN A 104 24.40 6.18 -1.03
N ALA A 105 24.02 7.28 -1.69
CA ALA A 105 22.65 7.79 -1.65
C ALA A 105 21.68 6.82 -2.36
N ILE A 106 20.46 6.70 -1.82
CA ILE A 106 19.41 5.79 -2.29
C ILE A 106 19.11 6.03 -3.78
N ASP A 107 18.93 7.29 -4.16
CA ASP A 107 18.59 7.70 -5.53
C ASP A 107 19.68 7.31 -6.55
N THR A 108 20.95 7.29 -6.14
CA THR A 108 22.09 7.00 -7.02
C THR A 108 22.24 5.51 -7.33
N LEU A 109 21.75 4.62 -6.45
CA LEU A 109 21.93 3.16 -6.60
C LEU A 109 20.70 2.45 -7.15
N LEU A 110 19.50 2.97 -6.88
CA LEU A 110 18.27 2.25 -7.18
C LEU A 110 17.46 2.90 -8.31
N ASN A 111 17.87 4.08 -8.83
CA ASN A 111 17.11 4.85 -9.82
C ASN A 111 15.63 5.05 -9.42
N LEU A 112 15.36 5.08 -8.11
CA LEU A 112 14.03 5.25 -7.55
C LEU A 112 13.84 6.71 -7.19
N ASN A 113 12.71 7.28 -7.58
CA ASN A 113 12.35 8.61 -7.12
C ASN A 113 11.76 8.50 -5.70
N THR A 114 12.57 8.79 -4.68
CA THR A 114 12.18 8.59 -3.28
C THR A 114 11.76 9.88 -2.59
N ARG A 115 10.89 9.78 -1.58
CA ARG A 115 10.51 10.93 -0.74
C ARG A 115 10.85 10.67 0.71
N ARG A 116 11.34 11.70 1.39
CA ARG A 116 11.60 11.66 2.83
C ARG A 116 10.30 11.58 3.61
N GLN A 117 10.30 10.77 4.66
CA GLN A 117 9.20 10.77 5.61
C GLN A 117 9.19 12.08 6.40
N HIS A 118 7.99 12.59 6.68
CA HIS A 118 7.85 13.75 7.55
C HIS A 118 8.42 13.42 8.95
N PRO A 119 9.22 14.31 9.59
CA PRO A 119 9.84 14.00 10.88
C PRO A 119 8.80 13.74 11.98
N ASP A 120 7.71 14.51 12.00
CA ASP A 120 6.54 14.27 12.86
C ASP A 120 5.69 13.09 12.33
N PRO A 121 5.54 11.99 13.10
CA PRO A 121 4.69 10.86 12.75
C PRO A 121 3.22 11.22 12.53
N CYS A 122 2.69 12.19 13.27
CA CYS A 122 1.27 12.56 13.17
C CYS A 122 0.91 13.23 11.86
N ARG A 123 1.92 13.82 11.19
CA ARG A 123 1.79 14.42 9.85
C ARG A 123 2.06 13.43 8.71
N ARG A 124 2.37 12.18 9.02
CA ARG A 124 2.46 11.09 8.04
C ARG A 124 1.05 10.56 7.71
N PRO A 125 0.85 9.95 6.53
CA PRO A 125 -0.40 9.28 6.22
C PRO A 125 -0.71 8.18 7.24
N ALA A 126 -1.99 7.98 7.53
CA ALA A 126 -2.45 6.83 8.31
C ALA A 126 -2.21 5.55 7.51
N VAL A 127 -1.65 4.52 8.15
CA VAL A 127 -1.28 3.26 7.49
C VAL A 127 -2.11 2.10 8.02
N PHE A 128 -2.70 1.33 7.11
CA PHE A 128 -3.49 0.14 7.38
C PHE A 128 -2.84 -1.06 6.68
N PHE A 129 -2.55 -2.13 7.40
CA PHE A 129 -1.92 -3.34 6.86
C PHE A 129 -2.97 -4.41 6.58
N LEU A 130 -2.69 -5.27 5.60
CA LEU A 130 -3.57 -6.36 5.23
C LEU A 130 -3.82 -7.28 6.44
N ASP A 131 -5.09 -7.44 6.81
CA ASP A 131 -5.55 -8.38 7.84
C ASP A 131 -5.96 -9.71 7.21
N LYS A 132 -6.77 -9.69 6.15
CA LYS A 132 -7.26 -10.89 5.45
C LYS A 132 -7.79 -10.60 4.06
N VAL A 133 -7.85 -11.65 3.23
CA VAL A 133 -8.47 -11.65 1.90
C VAL A 133 -9.53 -12.74 1.84
N SER A 134 -10.62 -12.48 1.12
CA SER A 134 -11.71 -13.43 0.90
C SER A 134 -12.32 -13.22 -0.49
N SER A 135 -12.79 -14.30 -1.11
CA SER A 135 -13.59 -14.23 -2.33
C SER A 135 -15.08 -14.29 -1.98
N GLY A 136 -15.89 -13.48 -2.67
CA GLY A 136 -17.34 -13.50 -2.60
C GLY A 136 -17.95 -13.53 -4.00
N ILE A 137 -19.28 -13.43 -4.06
CA ILE A 137 -20.04 -13.43 -5.32
C ILE A 137 -19.64 -12.25 -6.21
N ASP A 138 -19.39 -11.09 -5.60
CA ASP A 138 -19.07 -9.85 -6.30
C ASP A 138 -17.56 -9.61 -6.49
N GLY A 139 -16.74 -10.66 -6.35
CA GLY A 139 -15.28 -10.60 -6.53
C GLY A 139 -14.49 -10.73 -5.24
N ILE A 140 -13.30 -10.11 -5.20
CA ILE A 140 -12.35 -10.24 -4.10
C ILE A 140 -12.53 -9.07 -3.12
N LYS A 141 -12.62 -9.41 -1.84
CA LYS A 141 -12.62 -8.47 -0.71
C LYS A 141 -11.34 -8.64 0.09
N SER A 142 -10.58 -7.55 0.23
CA SER A 142 -9.42 -7.47 1.13
C SER A 142 -9.69 -6.47 2.25
N VAL A 143 -9.29 -6.83 3.47
CA VAL A 143 -9.52 -6.06 4.68
C VAL A 143 -8.18 -5.61 5.25
N TYR A 144 -8.06 -4.33 5.55
CA TYR A 144 -6.85 -3.70 6.09
C TYR A 144 -7.18 -3.04 7.42
N LYS A 145 -6.30 -3.24 8.41
CA LYS A 145 -6.48 -2.70 9.75
C LYS A 145 -5.24 -1.95 10.21
N ARG A 146 -5.46 -1.02 11.12
CA ARG A 146 -4.36 -0.36 11.81
C ARG A 146 -3.75 -1.32 12.82
N MET A 147 -2.48 -1.65 12.62
CA MET A 147 -1.75 -2.58 13.50
C MET A 147 -0.70 -1.87 14.37
N ILE A 148 -0.40 -0.61 14.06
CA ILE A 148 0.53 0.23 14.81
C ILE A 148 -0.28 1.35 15.47
N PRO A 149 -0.34 1.40 16.82
CA PRO A 149 -1.00 2.51 17.49
C PRO A 149 -0.16 3.78 17.34
N GLU A 150 -0.83 4.90 17.04
CA GLU A 150 -0.18 6.21 16.93
C GLU A 150 -0.76 7.16 17.98
N ASN A 151 0.12 7.77 18.77
CA ASN A 151 -0.26 8.73 19.81
C ASN A 151 -0.38 10.13 19.19
N CYS A 152 -1.44 10.33 18.40
CA CYS A 152 -1.71 11.60 17.72
C CYS A 152 -3.05 12.19 18.18
N THR A 153 -3.09 13.51 18.33
CA THR A 153 -4.35 14.24 18.58
C THR A 153 -5.22 14.15 17.33
N LEU A 154 -6.37 13.49 17.46
CA LEU A 154 -7.29 13.26 16.35
C LEU A 154 -8.18 14.49 16.13
N ALA A 155 -8.06 15.13 14.96
CA ALA A 155 -9.03 16.10 14.50
C ALA A 155 -10.40 15.43 14.24
N MET A 156 -11.47 16.22 14.20
CA MET A 156 -12.83 15.69 13.96
C MET A 156 -12.92 14.88 12.66
N VAL A 157 -12.25 15.33 11.60
CA VAL A 157 -12.21 14.72 10.26
C VAL A 157 -10.80 14.20 9.97
N SER A 158 -10.34 13.22 10.75
CA SER A 158 -9.04 12.57 10.52
C SER A 158 -9.23 11.13 10.01
N PRO A 159 -8.50 10.72 8.95
CA PRO A 159 -8.42 9.32 8.52
C PRO A 159 -8.02 8.35 9.63
N ARG A 160 -7.35 8.84 10.68
CA ARG A 160 -6.92 8.04 11.82
C ARG A 160 -8.09 7.61 12.73
N ARG A 161 -9.31 8.08 12.48
CA ARG A 161 -10.53 7.57 13.10
C ARG A 161 -11.06 6.32 12.40
N VAL A 162 -10.65 6.07 11.16
CA VAL A 162 -10.94 4.82 10.46
C VAL A 162 -10.16 3.70 11.15
N GLU A 163 -10.83 2.59 11.40
CA GLU A 163 -10.26 1.39 12.01
C GLU A 163 -10.01 0.31 10.95
N GLU A 164 -10.89 0.23 9.96
CA GLU A 164 -10.89 -0.80 8.93
C GLU A 164 -11.08 -0.19 7.53
N ILE A 165 -10.25 -0.61 6.58
CA ILE A 165 -10.44 -0.32 5.16
C ILE A 165 -10.78 -1.62 4.43
N ARG A 166 -11.85 -1.60 3.65
CA ARG A 166 -12.27 -2.70 2.79
C ARG A 166 -12.04 -2.33 1.35
N VAL A 167 -11.24 -3.12 0.65
CA VAL A 167 -10.97 -2.94 -0.77
C VAL A 167 -11.65 -4.07 -1.54
N PHE A 168 -12.54 -3.69 -2.45
CA PHE A 168 -13.27 -4.57 -3.34
C PHE A 168 -12.68 -4.52 -4.74
N SER A 169 -12.56 -5.65 -5.40
CA SER A 169 -11.95 -5.72 -6.72
C SER A 169 -12.30 -6.99 -7.47
N GLN A 170 -12.32 -6.94 -8.81
CA GLN A 170 -12.30 -8.16 -9.63
C GLN A 170 -10.87 -8.69 -9.76
N GLN A 171 -10.73 -10.02 -9.91
CA GLN A 171 -9.44 -10.64 -10.15
C GLN A 171 -8.81 -10.08 -11.43
N LEU A 172 -7.56 -9.63 -11.35
CA LEU A 172 -6.86 -9.08 -12.49
C LEU A 172 -6.34 -10.19 -13.41
N ASN A 173 -6.79 -10.18 -14.66
CA ASN A 173 -6.25 -11.03 -15.72
C ASN A 173 -5.48 -10.18 -16.72
N LEU A 174 -4.16 -10.10 -16.55
CA LEU A 174 -3.30 -9.29 -17.41
C LEU A 174 -3.25 -9.86 -18.83
N ASP A 175 -3.80 -9.11 -19.79
CA ASP A 175 -3.58 -9.33 -21.21
C ASP A 175 -2.39 -8.49 -21.74
N THR A 176 -1.98 -8.75 -22.98
CA THR A 176 -0.84 -8.05 -23.62
C THR A 176 -1.04 -6.54 -23.71
N LYS A 177 -2.30 -6.06 -23.82
CA LYS A 177 -2.61 -4.63 -23.90
C LYS A 177 -2.51 -3.97 -22.53
N GLN A 178 -3.00 -4.63 -21.49
CA GLN A 178 -2.90 -4.17 -20.11
C GLN A 178 -1.45 -4.08 -19.65
N LEU A 179 -0.58 -4.99 -20.10
CA LEU A 179 0.85 -4.93 -19.80
C LEU A 179 1.52 -3.64 -20.29
N GLN A 180 1.05 -3.09 -21.42
CA GLN A 180 1.56 -1.86 -22.02
C GLN A 180 0.89 -0.58 -21.49
N ALA A 181 -0.23 -0.71 -20.76
CA ALA A 181 -0.97 0.45 -20.28
C ALA A 181 -0.18 1.23 -19.21
N PRO A 182 -0.01 2.55 -19.35
CA PRO A 182 0.69 3.37 -18.36
C PRO A 182 -0.06 3.41 -17.01
N ARG A 183 -1.38 3.18 -17.04
CA ARG A 183 -2.21 2.96 -15.86
C ARG A 183 -3.26 1.90 -16.16
N ARG A 184 -3.34 0.86 -15.33
CA ARG A 184 -4.28 -0.28 -15.50
C ARG A 184 -5.55 -0.13 -14.67
N HIS A 185 -5.40 0.44 -13.48
CA HIS A 185 -6.48 0.49 -12.49
C HIS A 185 -6.73 1.88 -11.94
N CYS A 186 -8.02 2.10 -11.71
CA CYS A 186 -8.60 3.23 -11.05
C CYS A 186 -9.24 2.74 -9.75
N CYS A 187 -9.42 3.63 -8.79
CA CYS A 187 -10.23 3.31 -7.63
C CYS A 187 -11.12 4.47 -7.24
N ASP A 188 -12.24 4.12 -6.63
CA ASP A 188 -13.24 5.05 -6.13
C ASP A 188 -13.49 4.77 -4.64
N VAL A 189 -13.66 5.84 -3.86
CA VAL A 189 -14.09 5.72 -2.46
C VAL A 189 -15.61 5.50 -2.46
N LEU A 190 -16.04 4.38 -1.90
CA LEU A 190 -17.42 3.95 -1.89
C LEU A 190 -18.15 4.49 -0.64
N PRO A 191 -19.48 4.68 -0.70
CA PRO A 191 -20.26 5.02 0.47
C PRO A 191 -20.12 3.95 1.55
N SER A 192 -19.72 4.35 2.76
CA SER A 192 -19.64 3.45 3.91
C SER A 192 -20.86 3.60 4.82
N SER A 193 -21.24 2.50 5.47
CA SER A 193 -22.33 2.48 6.46
C SER A 193 -21.92 3.03 7.82
N THR A 194 -20.62 3.06 8.14
CA THR A 194 -20.10 3.54 9.42
C THR A 194 -18.87 4.43 9.22
N ALA A 195 -18.65 5.39 10.13
CA ALA A 195 -17.51 6.30 10.07
C ALA A 195 -16.15 5.63 10.36
N GLU A 196 -16.17 4.45 11.01
CA GLU A 196 -14.98 3.67 11.37
C GLU A 196 -14.50 2.77 10.22
N VAL A 197 -15.33 2.58 9.19
CA VAL A 197 -15.02 1.74 8.03
C VAL A 197 -14.93 2.61 6.79
N MET A 198 -13.86 2.45 6.01
CA MET A 198 -13.75 3.02 4.67
C MET A 198 -13.86 1.91 3.64
N GLU A 199 -14.62 2.14 2.57
CA GLU A 199 -14.77 1.18 1.48
C GLU A 199 -14.18 1.77 0.19
N VAL A 200 -13.40 0.97 -0.54
CA VAL A 200 -12.72 1.37 -1.77
C VAL A 200 -12.97 0.31 -2.83
N GLY A 201 -13.41 0.73 -4.03
CA GLY A 201 -13.55 -0.16 -5.18
C GLY A 201 -12.41 0.04 -6.16
N ILE A 202 -11.70 -1.04 -6.52
CA ILE A 202 -10.73 -1.05 -7.64
C ILE A 202 -11.44 -1.55 -8.89
N ARG A 203 -11.27 -0.81 -9.98
CA ARG A 203 -11.82 -1.14 -11.31
C ARG A 203 -10.79 -0.86 -12.41
N GLU A 204 -11.10 -1.32 -13.61
CA GLU A 204 -10.40 -0.87 -14.80
C GLU A 204 -10.64 0.63 -15.02
N CYS A 205 -9.58 1.30 -15.45
CA CYS A 205 -9.71 2.54 -16.20
C CYS A 205 -9.98 2.16 -17.67
#